data_AF-C6C028-F1
#
_entry.id   AF-C6C028-F1
#
_cell.length_a   1.000
_cell.length_b   1.000
_cell.length_c   1.000
_cell.angle_alpha   90.00
_cell.angle_beta   90.00
_cell.angle_gamma   90.00
#
_symmetry.space_group_name_H-M   'P 1'
#
loop_
_entity.id
_entity.type
_entity.pdbx_description
1 polymer ?
#
loop_
_entity_poly.entity_id
_entity_poly.type
_entity_poly.pdbx_seq_one_letter_code
_entity_poly.pdbx_strand_id
1 'polypeptide(L)'
;MKGRTISLILALAALLALGACSAGYKERTLDYLGKRPTTGPFFKEDNTPMVELNYNAGDQISNQLEERLPPGSPITVSMFRLRGSTLQTDFAKVLTEQVASRIAQKGFAIVADSSRFPLAALDEDLAPPEKCVLAGAYSVGKEQIFVTAAVSTVADGEILGSWDWTVPLNSKTKALLPIKEDPDIYPMVNTSGPYEKRTPTQSSAQPQYVPDQFNNQPGFEQDIMN
;
A
#
# COMPACT_ATOMS: atom_id res chain seq x y z
N MET A 1 64.10 -1.86 33.90
CA MET A 1 63.31 -2.96 33.29
C MET A 1 62.09 -3.24 34.16
N LYS A 2 61.06 -2.39 34.07
CA LYS A 2 59.82 -2.39 34.86
C LYS A 2 58.67 -2.37 33.85
N GLY A 3 58.23 -3.53 33.39
CA GLY A 3 57.23 -3.61 32.32
C GLY A 3 56.71 -5.01 32.01
N ARG A 4 57.02 -6.02 32.84
CA ARG A 4 56.61 -7.42 32.61
C ARG A 4 55.58 -7.96 33.61
N THR A 5 55.27 -7.23 34.67
CA THR A 5 54.31 -7.68 35.70
C THR A 5 52.88 -7.22 35.45
N ILE A 6 52.64 -6.26 34.55
CA ILE A 6 51.30 -5.73 34.25
C ILE A 6 50.54 -6.62 33.26
N SER A 7 51.24 -7.34 32.38
CA SER A 7 50.62 -8.19 31.36
C SER A 7 50.00 -9.49 31.89
N LEU A 8 50.35 -9.92 33.11
CA LEU A 8 49.85 -11.18 33.69
C LEU A 8 48.51 -11.00 34.44
N ILE A 9 48.19 -9.78 34.89
CA ILE A 9 46.92 -9.51 35.60
C ILE A 9 45.76 -9.34 34.59
N LEU A 10 46.05 -8.85 33.38
CA LEU A 10 45.02 -8.67 32.35
C LEU A 10 44.55 -10.02 31.75
N ALA A 11 45.40 -11.05 31.76
CA ALA A 11 45.06 -12.37 31.23
C ALA A 11 44.13 -13.18 32.15
N LEU A 12 44.16 -12.94 33.47
CA LEU A 12 43.32 -13.65 34.44
C LEU A 12 41.88 -13.11 34.48
N ALA A 13 41.67 -11.83 34.14
CA ALA A 13 40.34 -11.22 34.06
C ALA A 13 39.54 -11.64 32.80
N ALA A 14 40.23 -12.07 31.73
CA ALA A 14 39.58 -12.51 30.50
C ALA A 14 38.97 -13.93 30.59
N LEU A 15 39.41 -14.76 31.54
CA LEU A 15 38.93 -16.13 31.71
C LEU A 15 37.67 -16.26 32.57
N LEU A 16 37.29 -15.23 33.31
CA LEU A 16 36.05 -15.22 34.12
C LEU A 16 34.81 -14.71 33.37
N ALA A 17 34.95 -14.26 32.12
CA ALA A 17 33.83 -13.77 31.31
C ALA A 17 33.10 -14.86 30.50
N LEU A 18 33.54 -16.12 30.54
CA LEU A 18 32.98 -17.22 29.73
C LEU A 18 31.95 -18.12 30.47
N GLY A 19 31.58 -17.80 31.71
CA GLY A 19 30.74 -18.66 32.55
C GLY A 19 29.25 -18.31 32.66
N ALA A 20 28.75 -17.27 31.99
CA ALA A 20 27.42 -16.70 32.29
C ALA A 20 26.39 -16.79 31.15
N CYS A 21 26.47 -17.79 30.28
CA CYS A 21 25.43 -18.07 29.28
C CYS A 21 24.82 -19.46 29.45
N SER A 22 24.35 -19.81 30.65
CA SER A 22 23.52 -21.01 30.86
C SER A 22 22.38 -20.76 31.86
N ALA A 23 21.73 -19.60 31.77
CA ALA A 23 20.51 -19.29 32.52
C ALA A 23 19.40 -18.91 31.53
N GLY A 24 18.64 -19.91 31.08
CA GLY A 24 17.54 -19.68 30.14
C GLY A 24 16.80 -20.95 29.71
N TYR A 25 16.74 -21.98 30.55
CA TYR A 25 15.98 -23.21 30.31
C TYR A 25 14.81 -23.33 31.30
N LYS A 26 13.97 -22.30 31.38
CA LYS A 26 12.65 -22.36 32.04
C LYS A 26 11.72 -21.36 31.39
N GLU A 27 11.20 -21.72 30.20
CA GLU A 27 9.95 -21.20 29.61
C GLU A 27 9.79 -21.84 28.22
N ARG A 28 9.40 -23.13 28.17
CA ARG A 28 9.12 -23.83 26.89
C ARG A 28 7.85 -24.67 26.91
N THR A 29 6.91 -24.40 27.81
CA THR A 29 5.68 -25.22 27.93
C THR A 29 4.38 -24.44 27.88
N LEU A 30 4.38 -23.14 27.57
CA LEU A 30 3.15 -22.32 27.49
C LEU A 30 3.03 -21.46 26.22
N ASP A 31 3.73 -21.83 25.14
CA ASP A 31 3.61 -21.15 23.83
C ASP A 31 2.91 -22.04 22.78
N TYR A 32 1.98 -22.90 23.23
CA TYR A 32 1.15 -23.75 22.35
C TYR A 32 -0.18 -23.08 21.97
N LEU A 33 -0.53 -21.96 22.60
CA LEU A 33 -1.59 -21.07 22.14
C LEU A 33 -0.92 -20.00 21.28
N GLY A 34 -0.77 -20.30 19.99
CA GLY A 34 -0.12 -19.44 19.01
C GLY A 34 -0.56 -17.98 19.14
N LYS A 35 0.26 -17.16 19.78
CA LYS A 35 0.10 -15.70 19.82
C LYS A 35 0.42 -15.03 18.49
N ARG A 36 0.79 -15.83 17.48
CA ARG A 36 0.91 -15.40 16.10
C ARG A 36 -0.32 -15.90 15.35
N PRO A 37 -1.08 -15.03 14.68
CA PRO A 37 -2.10 -15.47 13.74
C PRO A 37 -1.46 -16.47 12.78
N THR A 38 -1.92 -17.72 12.78
CA THR A 38 -1.48 -18.74 11.81
C THR A 38 -1.99 -18.45 10.40
N THR A 39 -2.82 -17.42 10.28
CA THR A 39 -3.36 -16.91 9.04
C THR A 39 -2.56 -15.67 8.66
N GLY A 40 -1.57 -15.82 7.79
CA GLY A 40 -1.09 -14.69 7.01
C GLY A 40 -2.24 -14.10 6.18
N PRO A 41 -2.16 -12.84 5.71
CA PRO A 41 -3.20 -12.29 4.85
C PRO A 41 -3.42 -13.23 3.66
N PHE A 42 -4.66 -13.72 3.50
CA PHE A 42 -5.04 -14.68 2.44
C PHE A 42 -4.81 -14.13 1.04
N PHE A 43 -4.69 -12.81 0.89
CA PHE A 43 -4.38 -12.12 -0.35
C PHE A 43 -3.22 -11.17 -0.12
N LYS A 44 -2.16 -11.31 -0.91
CA LYS A 44 -1.05 -10.35 -0.93
C LYS A 44 -1.54 -9.09 -1.64
N GLU A 45 -1.88 -8.05 -0.88
CA GLU A 45 -2.24 -6.75 -1.44
C GLU A 45 -1.05 -6.17 -2.22
N ASP A 46 -1.33 -5.65 -3.42
CA ASP A 46 -0.37 -4.86 -4.17
C ASP A 46 -0.22 -3.48 -3.49
N ASN A 47 0.97 -3.27 -2.95
CA ASN A 47 1.35 -2.08 -2.20
C ASN A 47 2.23 -1.12 -3.01
N THR A 48 2.26 -1.29 -4.34
CA THR A 48 2.96 -0.37 -5.24
C THR A 48 2.51 1.07 -4.95
N PRO A 49 3.45 1.98 -4.59
CA PRO A 49 3.10 3.35 -4.24
C PRO A 49 2.44 4.06 -5.43
N MET A 50 1.27 4.64 -5.20
CA MET A 50 0.52 5.36 -6.24
C MET A 50 1.36 6.49 -6.89
N VAL A 51 2.25 7.12 -6.12
CA VAL A 51 3.16 8.16 -6.62
C VAL A 51 4.11 7.63 -7.70
N GLU A 52 4.61 6.41 -7.58
CA GLU A 52 5.53 5.82 -8.57
C GLU A 52 4.80 5.55 -9.89
N LEU A 53 3.57 5.03 -9.81
CA LEU A 53 2.72 4.80 -10.98
C LEU A 53 2.38 6.12 -11.69
N ASN A 54 2.02 7.15 -10.94
CA ASN A 54 1.65 8.45 -11.47
C ASN A 54 2.87 9.20 -12.04
N TYR A 55 4.05 9.05 -11.43
CA TYR A 55 5.28 9.62 -11.96
C TYR A 55 5.74 8.90 -13.24
N ASN A 56 5.57 7.59 -13.31
CA ASN A 56 5.80 6.86 -14.56
C ASN A 56 4.87 7.38 -15.67
N ALA A 57 3.57 7.56 -15.38
CA ALA A 57 2.65 8.15 -16.35
C ALA A 57 3.08 9.56 -16.80
N GLY A 58 3.52 10.41 -15.87
CA GLY A 58 4.07 11.73 -16.19
C GLY A 58 5.31 11.65 -17.07
N ASP A 59 6.20 10.69 -16.85
CA ASP A 59 7.38 10.44 -17.67
C ASP A 59 6.99 10.00 -19.09
N GLN A 60 6.04 9.07 -19.24
CA GLN A 60 5.59 8.59 -20.54
C GLN A 60 4.92 9.68 -21.36
N ILE A 61 4.10 10.52 -20.73
CA ILE A 61 3.48 11.68 -21.39
C ILE A 61 4.56 12.67 -21.80
N SER A 62 5.49 13.01 -20.90
CA SER A 62 6.56 13.97 -21.15
C SER A 62 7.46 13.57 -22.32
N ASN A 63 7.81 12.29 -22.42
CA ASN A 63 8.63 11.78 -23.53
C ASN A 63 7.93 11.94 -24.89
N GLN A 64 6.60 11.82 -24.94
CA GLN A 64 5.82 12.04 -26.17
C GLN A 64 5.71 13.52 -26.53
N LEU A 65 5.74 14.40 -25.51
CA LEU A 65 5.65 15.85 -25.71
C LEU A 65 6.97 16.44 -26.22
N GLU A 66 8.13 15.88 -25.87
CA GLU A 66 9.45 16.44 -26.21
C GLU A 66 9.64 16.63 -27.73
N GLU A 67 9.10 15.73 -28.54
CA GLU A 67 9.21 15.80 -30.01
C GLU A 67 8.10 16.62 -30.68
N ARG A 68 6.97 16.84 -29.98
CA ARG A 68 5.73 17.33 -30.60
C ARG A 68 5.32 18.72 -30.13
N LEU A 69 5.65 19.07 -28.89
CA LEU A 69 5.22 20.30 -28.28
C LEU A 69 6.25 21.41 -28.54
N PRO A 70 5.86 22.51 -29.22
CA PRO A 70 6.76 23.64 -29.42
C PRO A 70 7.29 24.19 -28.08
N PRO A 71 8.55 24.63 -28.00
CA PRO A 71 9.13 25.15 -26.77
C PRO A 71 8.36 26.38 -26.28
N GLY A 72 8.17 26.48 -24.96
CA GLY A 72 7.44 27.60 -24.33
C GLY A 72 5.92 27.45 -24.31
N SER A 73 5.39 26.36 -24.85
CA SER A 73 3.95 26.03 -24.82
C SER A 73 3.43 25.82 -23.39
N PRO A 74 2.44 26.60 -22.92
CA PRO A 74 1.84 26.41 -21.61
C PRO A 74 0.86 25.22 -21.59
N ILE A 75 0.92 24.44 -20.52
CA ILE A 75 -0.02 23.34 -20.25
C ILE A 75 -0.88 23.73 -19.04
N THR A 76 -2.17 23.97 -19.26
CA THR A 76 -3.15 24.13 -18.19
C THR A 76 -3.61 22.76 -17.69
N VAL A 77 -3.85 22.62 -16.39
CA VAL A 77 -4.25 21.34 -15.79
C VAL A 77 -5.74 21.33 -15.51
N SER A 78 -6.46 20.38 -16.10
CA SER A 78 -7.83 20.05 -15.74
C SER A 78 -7.84 18.90 -14.74
N MET A 79 -8.64 19.02 -13.68
CA MET A 79 -8.74 17.95 -12.70
C MET A 79 -9.34 16.69 -13.34
N PHE A 80 -8.72 15.54 -13.04
CA PHE A 80 -9.16 14.26 -13.55
C PHE A 80 -10.55 13.91 -13.03
N ARG A 81 -11.32 13.14 -13.79
CA ARG A 81 -12.73 12.88 -13.48
C ARG A 81 -13.04 11.39 -13.34
N LEU A 82 -13.90 11.05 -12.39
CA LEU A 82 -14.51 9.73 -12.34
C LEU A 82 -15.46 9.57 -13.53
N ARG A 83 -15.27 8.54 -14.36
CA ARG A 83 -16.16 8.30 -15.51
C ARG A 83 -17.59 8.11 -15.04
N GLY A 84 -18.52 8.84 -15.66
CA GLY A 84 -19.94 8.77 -15.32
C GLY A 84 -20.35 9.54 -14.05
N SER A 85 -19.45 10.32 -13.45
CA SER A 85 -19.75 11.14 -12.27
C SER A 85 -19.18 12.54 -12.40
N THR A 86 -19.89 13.52 -11.83
CA THR A 86 -19.40 14.90 -11.70
C THR A 86 -18.66 15.12 -10.38
N LEU A 87 -18.55 14.08 -9.55
CA LEU A 87 -17.92 14.16 -8.24
C LEU A 87 -16.42 14.38 -8.37
N GLN A 88 -15.95 15.37 -7.63
CA GLN A 88 -14.53 15.61 -7.40
C GLN A 88 -14.10 14.80 -6.19
N THR A 89 -13.05 13.99 -6.33
CA THR A 89 -12.58 13.09 -5.28
C THR A 89 -11.16 13.46 -4.87
N ASP A 90 -10.77 13.12 -3.64
CA ASP A 90 -9.40 13.31 -3.19
C ASP A 90 -8.43 12.47 -4.02
N PHE A 91 -8.87 11.29 -4.46
CA PHE A 91 -8.12 10.48 -5.43
C PHE A 91 -7.83 11.26 -6.71
N ALA A 92 -8.85 11.89 -7.32
CA ALA A 92 -8.69 12.68 -8.53
C ALA A 92 -7.74 13.86 -8.35
N LYS A 93 -7.82 14.55 -7.20
CA LYS A 93 -6.96 15.67 -6.86
C LYS A 93 -5.50 15.24 -6.78
N VAL A 94 -5.20 14.22 -5.97
CA VAL A 94 -3.83 13.71 -5.78
C VAL A 94 -3.26 13.16 -7.09
N LEU A 95 -4.06 12.42 -7.85
CA LEU A 95 -3.69 11.88 -9.16
C LEU A 95 -3.28 12.99 -10.13
N THR A 96 -4.13 14.02 -10.25
CA THR A 96 -3.89 15.18 -11.11
C THR A 96 -2.61 15.91 -10.70
N GLU A 97 -2.47 16.21 -9.40
CA GLU A 97 -1.31 16.94 -8.85
C GLU A 97 0.00 16.19 -9.08
N GLN A 98 0.02 14.88 -8.87
CA GLN A 98 1.23 14.07 -9.04
C GLN A 98 1.67 13.97 -10.49
N VAL A 99 0.73 13.75 -11.42
CA VAL A 99 1.04 13.68 -12.86
C VAL A 99 1.51 15.05 -13.37
N ALA A 100 0.79 16.12 -13.03
CA ALA A 100 1.17 17.48 -13.41
C ALA A 100 2.52 17.89 -12.82
N SER A 101 2.76 17.59 -11.54
CA SER A 101 4.04 17.87 -10.89
C SER A 101 5.20 17.16 -11.60
N ARG A 102 5.00 15.91 -12.02
CA ARG A 102 6.03 15.17 -12.74
C ARG A 102 6.31 15.75 -14.12
N ILE A 103 5.28 16.13 -14.87
CA ILE A 103 5.43 16.81 -16.16
C ILE A 103 6.18 18.14 -15.99
N ALA A 104 5.89 18.91 -14.93
CA ALA A 104 6.64 20.12 -14.61
C ALA A 104 8.12 19.84 -14.31
N GLN A 105 8.42 18.78 -13.57
CA GLN A 105 9.80 18.35 -13.29
C GLN A 105 10.57 17.95 -14.57
N LYS A 106 9.87 17.60 -15.64
CA LYS A 106 10.44 17.28 -16.96
C LYS A 106 10.71 18.51 -17.83
N GLY A 107 10.43 19.72 -17.32
CA GLY A 107 10.75 20.99 -17.99
C GLY A 107 9.59 21.62 -18.72
N PHE A 108 8.39 21.04 -18.67
CA PHE A 108 7.20 21.62 -19.29
C PHE A 108 6.55 22.70 -18.41
N ALA A 109 6.01 23.74 -19.05
CA ALA A 109 5.38 24.86 -18.37
C ALA A 109 3.95 24.53 -17.90
N ILE A 110 3.83 23.97 -16.69
CA ILE A 110 2.53 23.75 -16.03
C ILE A 110 2.03 25.06 -15.43
N VAL A 111 0.83 25.52 -15.83
CA VAL A 111 0.30 26.83 -15.44
C VAL A 111 -1.16 26.76 -15.03
N ALA A 112 -1.57 27.64 -14.10
CA ALA A 112 -2.97 27.79 -13.70
C ALA A 112 -3.80 28.53 -14.77
N ASP A 113 -3.19 29.51 -15.43
CA ASP A 113 -3.82 30.32 -16.47
C ASP A 113 -2.85 30.53 -17.64
N SER A 114 -3.24 30.06 -18.82
CA SER A 114 -2.47 30.21 -20.06
C SER A 114 -2.81 31.50 -20.84
N SER A 115 -3.74 32.33 -20.36
CA SER A 115 -4.15 33.59 -21.03
C SER A 115 -3.01 34.59 -21.18
N ARG A 116 -2.05 34.58 -20.25
CA ARG A 116 -0.91 35.51 -20.18
C ARG A 116 0.30 35.05 -20.98
N PHE A 117 0.27 33.85 -21.56
CA PHE A 117 1.41 33.30 -22.28
C PHE A 117 1.46 33.82 -23.72
N PRO A 118 2.63 34.32 -24.17
CA PRO A 118 2.80 34.76 -25.54
C PRO A 118 2.68 33.57 -26.49
N LEU A 119 1.94 33.77 -27.58
CA LEU A 119 1.82 32.80 -28.69
C LEU A 119 2.71 33.18 -29.88
N ALA A 120 3.51 34.23 -29.72
CA ALA A 120 4.52 34.59 -30.71
C ALA A 120 5.71 33.64 -30.54
N ALA A 121 6.25 33.18 -31.67
CA ALA A 121 7.51 32.45 -31.66
C ALA A 121 8.61 33.32 -31.04
N LEU A 122 9.43 32.70 -30.18
CA LEU A 122 10.59 33.36 -29.57
C LEU A 122 11.71 33.62 -30.59
N ASP A 123 11.71 32.83 -31.67
CA ASP A 123 12.67 32.86 -32.77
C ASP A 123 11.90 32.59 -34.07
N GLU A 124 12.31 33.19 -35.19
CA GLU A 124 11.66 32.99 -36.50
C GLU A 124 11.79 31.54 -36.99
N ASP A 125 12.83 30.83 -36.52
CA ASP A 125 13.10 29.43 -36.88
C ASP A 125 12.32 28.40 -36.02
N LEU A 126 11.61 28.85 -34.97
CA LEU A 126 10.86 27.97 -34.07
C LEU A 126 9.36 28.05 -34.30
N ALA A 127 8.69 26.91 -34.17
CA ALA A 127 7.23 26.88 -34.17
C ALA A 127 6.68 27.74 -33.02
N PRO A 128 5.59 28.50 -33.23
CA PRO A 128 4.98 29.30 -32.19
C PRO A 128 4.48 28.42 -31.04
N PRO A 129 4.54 28.90 -29.78
CA PRO A 129 4.00 28.19 -28.63
C PRO A 129 2.51 27.90 -28.78
N GLU A 130 2.08 26.71 -28.34
CA GLU A 130 0.69 26.28 -28.37
C GLU A 130 0.10 26.11 -26.97
N LYS A 131 -1.17 26.48 -26.81
CA LYS A 131 -1.88 26.25 -25.55
C LYS A 131 -2.34 24.81 -25.49
N CYS A 132 -1.96 24.12 -24.42
CA CYS A 132 -2.33 22.74 -24.18
C CYS A 132 -3.09 22.57 -22.87
N VAL A 133 -3.83 21.48 -22.76
CA VAL A 133 -4.54 21.08 -21.55
C VAL A 133 -4.20 19.64 -21.21
N LEU A 134 -3.76 19.42 -19.97
CA LEU A 134 -3.69 18.10 -19.37
C LEU A 134 -5.06 17.75 -18.79
N ALA A 135 -5.66 16.66 -19.26
CA ALA A 135 -6.91 16.13 -18.74
C ALA A 135 -6.85 14.61 -18.60
N GLY A 136 -7.66 14.06 -17.71
CA GLY A 136 -7.70 12.64 -17.48
C GLY A 136 -9.02 12.16 -16.91
N ALA A 137 -9.23 10.86 -16.97
CA ALA A 137 -10.39 10.21 -16.42
C ALA A 137 -10.01 8.87 -15.81
N TYR A 138 -10.76 8.44 -14.81
CA TYR A 138 -10.54 7.14 -14.17
C TYR A 138 -11.85 6.40 -13.90
N SER A 139 -11.75 5.09 -13.80
CA SER A 139 -12.86 4.17 -13.50
C SER A 139 -12.44 3.20 -12.40
N VAL A 140 -13.33 2.97 -11.43
CA VAL A 140 -13.05 2.07 -10.30
C VAL A 140 -13.59 0.68 -10.60
N GLY A 141 -12.71 -0.32 -10.65
CA GLY A 141 -13.06 -1.74 -10.73
C GLY A 141 -13.09 -2.42 -9.36
N LYS A 142 -13.18 -3.75 -9.34
CA LYS A 142 -13.21 -4.54 -8.09
C LYS A 142 -11.87 -4.56 -7.35
N GLU A 143 -10.76 -4.64 -8.09
CA GLU A 143 -9.41 -4.82 -7.54
C GLU A 143 -8.42 -3.74 -8.00
N GLN A 144 -8.80 -2.96 -9.01
CA GLN A 144 -7.94 -1.97 -9.64
C GLN A 144 -8.74 -0.79 -10.16
N ILE A 145 -8.09 0.36 -10.23
CA ILE A 145 -8.60 1.60 -10.80
C ILE A 145 -7.89 1.80 -12.13
N PHE A 146 -8.66 1.97 -13.20
CA PHE A 146 -8.13 2.26 -14.54
C PHE A 146 -8.06 3.76 -14.73
N VAL A 147 -6.91 4.27 -15.16
CA VAL A 147 -6.67 5.70 -15.34
C VAL A 147 -6.19 5.95 -16.77
N THR A 148 -6.74 6.99 -17.39
CA THR A 148 -6.31 7.54 -18.67
C THR A 148 -5.99 9.01 -18.48
N ALA A 149 -4.84 9.45 -18.99
CA ALA A 149 -4.48 10.87 -19.05
C ALA A 149 -3.94 11.24 -20.42
N ALA A 150 -4.24 12.45 -20.87
CA ALA A 150 -3.78 12.99 -22.14
C ALA A 150 -3.51 14.49 -22.04
N VAL A 151 -2.51 14.95 -22.78
CA VAL A 151 -2.26 16.35 -23.07
C VAL A 151 -2.73 16.61 -24.49
N SER A 152 -3.66 17.54 -24.64
CA SER A 152 -4.20 17.93 -25.94
C SER A 152 -4.04 19.41 -26.20
N THR A 153 -3.90 19.80 -27.46
CA THR A 153 -3.94 21.19 -27.89
C THR A 153 -5.33 21.80 -27.62
N VAL A 154 -5.39 23.10 -27.35
CA VAL A 154 -6.66 23.83 -27.15
C VAL A 154 -7.29 24.24 -28.48
N ALA A 155 -6.49 24.41 -29.53
CA ALA A 155 -6.95 24.92 -30.82
C ALA A 155 -7.81 23.90 -31.58
N ASP A 156 -7.33 22.67 -31.70
CA ASP A 156 -7.93 21.60 -32.51
C ASP A 156 -8.16 20.29 -31.73
N GLY A 157 -7.66 20.18 -30.49
CA GLY A 157 -7.88 19.02 -29.65
C GLY A 157 -7.00 17.82 -30.00
N GLU A 158 -5.92 18.03 -30.77
CA GLU A 158 -4.94 17.00 -31.07
C GLU A 158 -4.29 16.48 -29.78
N ILE A 159 -4.21 15.16 -29.65
CA ILE A 159 -3.55 14.52 -28.50
C ILE A 159 -2.05 14.42 -28.80
N LEU A 160 -1.27 15.24 -28.08
CA LEU A 160 0.18 15.26 -28.24
C LEU A 160 0.86 14.14 -27.45
N GLY A 161 0.32 13.80 -26.28
CA GLY A 161 0.82 12.71 -25.45
C GLY A 161 -0.26 12.12 -24.58
N SER A 162 -0.25 10.80 -24.42
CA SER A 162 -1.22 10.10 -23.58
C SER A 162 -0.62 8.88 -22.89
N TRP A 163 -1.18 8.52 -21.75
CA TRP A 163 -0.83 7.29 -21.06
C TRP A 163 -2.03 6.69 -20.32
N ASP A 164 -2.12 5.36 -20.38
CA ASP A 164 -3.10 4.56 -19.66
C ASP A 164 -2.37 3.66 -18.65
N TRP A 165 -2.87 3.63 -17.41
CA TRP A 165 -2.29 2.78 -16.37
C TRP A 165 -3.32 2.32 -15.35
N THR A 166 -2.92 1.34 -14.55
CA THR A 166 -3.74 0.77 -13.48
C THR A 166 -3.16 1.10 -12.12
N VAL A 167 -4.02 1.52 -11.20
CA VAL A 167 -3.67 1.73 -9.79
C VAL A 167 -4.34 0.63 -8.95
N PRO A 168 -3.59 -0.13 -8.14
CA PRO A 168 -4.16 -1.21 -7.34
C PRO A 168 -5.10 -0.67 -6.25
N LEU A 169 -6.27 -1.31 -6.09
CA LEU A 169 -7.29 -0.90 -5.13
C LEU A 169 -7.01 -1.50 -3.74
N ASN A 170 -6.02 -0.94 -3.05
CA ASN A 170 -5.67 -1.27 -1.66
C ASN A 170 -6.35 -0.34 -0.63
N SER A 171 -6.14 -0.60 0.66
CA SER A 171 -6.68 0.22 1.76
C SER A 171 -6.38 1.72 1.62
N LYS A 172 -5.19 2.09 1.16
CA LYS A 172 -4.76 3.50 1.00
C LYS A 172 -5.49 4.20 -0.14
N THR A 173 -5.63 3.54 -1.29
CA THR A 173 -6.31 4.13 -2.46
C THR A 173 -7.83 4.16 -2.26
N LYS A 174 -8.41 3.17 -1.58
CA LYS A 174 -9.83 3.16 -1.19
C LYS A 174 -10.20 4.35 -0.31
N ALA A 175 -9.35 4.72 0.64
CA ALA A 175 -9.58 5.87 1.52
C ALA A 175 -9.68 7.22 0.77
N LEU A 176 -9.15 7.31 -0.46
CA LEU A 176 -9.21 8.51 -1.30
C LEU A 176 -10.43 8.53 -2.23
N LEU A 177 -11.15 7.42 -2.32
CA LEU A 177 -12.33 7.27 -3.14
C LEU A 177 -13.59 7.62 -2.34
N PRO A 178 -14.67 8.05 -3.01
CA PRO A 178 -15.94 8.39 -2.39
C PRO A 178 -16.75 7.14 -2.00
N ILE A 179 -16.08 6.09 -1.53
CA ILE A 179 -16.72 4.85 -1.12
C ILE A 179 -17.16 5.07 0.33
N LYS A 180 -18.47 5.19 0.54
CA LYS A 180 -19.03 5.07 1.88
C LYS A 180 -18.79 3.63 2.33
N GLU A 181 -17.89 3.42 3.28
CA GLU A 181 -17.88 2.18 4.04
C GLU A 181 -19.23 2.10 4.75
N ASP A 182 -20.01 1.05 4.48
CA ASP A 182 -21.24 0.82 5.22
C ASP A 182 -20.83 0.62 6.69
N PRO A 183 -21.24 1.52 7.63
CA PRO A 183 -20.76 1.48 9.00
C PRO A 183 -21.28 0.28 9.81
N ASP A 184 -22.11 -0.58 9.22
CA ASP A 184 -22.88 -1.60 9.93
C ASP A 184 -22.46 -3.04 9.60
N ILE A 185 -21.17 -3.31 9.40
CA ILE A 185 -20.68 -4.69 9.59
C ILE A 185 -20.52 -4.93 11.09
N TYR A 186 -21.64 -5.17 11.78
CA TYR A 186 -21.61 -5.76 13.11
C TYR A 186 -21.14 -7.21 12.96
N PRO A 187 -20.02 -7.64 13.55
CA PRO A 187 -19.71 -9.05 13.62
C PRO A 187 -20.84 -9.73 14.42
N MET A 188 -21.71 -10.47 13.73
CA MET A 188 -22.83 -11.21 14.35
C MET A 188 -22.35 -12.43 15.16
N VAL A 189 -21.04 -12.59 15.33
CA VAL A 189 -20.49 -13.67 16.14
C VAL A 189 -20.51 -13.24 17.59
N ASN A 190 -21.50 -13.74 18.31
CA ASN A 190 -21.55 -13.67 19.76
C ASN A 190 -20.41 -14.51 20.36
N THR A 191 -19.29 -13.88 20.76
CA THR A 191 -18.22 -14.55 21.52
C THR A 191 -18.45 -14.54 23.03
N SER A 192 -19.60 -14.02 23.50
CA SER A 192 -20.01 -14.21 24.89
C SER A 192 -20.55 -15.64 25.07
N GLY A 193 -19.61 -16.58 25.20
CA GLY A 193 -19.90 -17.81 25.93
C GLY A 193 -20.37 -17.44 27.35
N PRO A 194 -21.12 -18.33 28.03
CA PRO A 194 -21.71 -18.02 29.33
C PRO A 194 -20.61 -17.92 30.40
N TYR A 195 -20.04 -16.73 30.57
CA TYR A 195 -19.29 -16.39 31.77
C TYR A 195 -20.27 -15.90 32.82
N GLU A 196 -20.91 -16.83 33.53
CA GLU A 196 -21.42 -16.54 34.87
C GLU A 196 -20.21 -16.21 35.75
N LYS A 197 -20.12 -14.95 36.21
CA LYS A 197 -19.28 -14.60 37.37
C LYS A 197 -19.84 -15.32 38.59
N ARG A 198 -19.36 -16.53 38.89
CA ARG A 198 -19.58 -17.16 40.19
C ARG A 198 -18.64 -16.56 41.22
N THR A 199 -19.22 -15.85 42.19
CA THR A 199 -18.58 -15.48 43.45
C THR A 199 -18.03 -16.74 44.13
N PRO A 200 -16.81 -16.72 44.72
CA PRO A 200 -16.23 -17.91 45.32
C PRO A 200 -16.88 -18.17 46.68
N THR A 201 -17.99 -18.91 46.70
CA THR A 201 -18.40 -19.67 47.87
C THR A 201 -18.01 -21.13 47.65
N GLN A 202 -17.14 -21.63 48.54
CA GLN A 202 -16.73 -23.02 48.62
C GLN A 202 -17.97 -23.92 48.65
N SER A 203 -18.11 -24.78 47.64
CA SER A 203 -18.93 -25.98 47.75
C SER A 203 -18.16 -27.12 47.07
N SER A 204 -17.87 -28.14 47.88
CA SER A 204 -17.17 -29.36 47.51
C SER A 204 -18.02 -30.18 46.54
N ALA A 205 -17.65 -30.14 45.25
CA ALA A 205 -18.05 -31.14 44.28
C ALA A 205 -16.78 -31.64 43.59
N GLN A 206 -16.22 -32.73 44.11
CA GLN A 206 -15.19 -33.48 43.39
C GLN A 206 -15.85 -34.15 42.17
N PRO A 207 -15.24 -34.09 40.97
CA PRO A 207 -15.69 -34.91 39.86
C PRO A 207 -15.41 -36.37 40.20
N GLN A 208 -16.46 -37.20 40.25
CA GLN A 208 -16.30 -38.65 40.34
C GLN A 208 -15.78 -39.15 38.99
N TYR A 209 -14.55 -39.68 39.01
CA TYR A 209 -13.99 -40.46 37.93
C TYR A 209 -14.70 -41.82 37.90
N VAL A 210 -15.48 -42.07 36.84
CA VAL A 210 -15.99 -43.41 36.53
C VAL A 210 -14.94 -44.08 35.63
N PRO A 211 -14.24 -45.13 36.08
CA PRO A 211 -13.38 -45.89 35.20
C PRO A 211 -14.27 -46.78 34.33
N ASP A 212 -14.41 -46.45 33.05
CA ASP A 212 -14.99 -47.41 32.10
C ASP A 212 -13.97 -48.53 31.86
N GLN A 213 -14.42 -49.74 32.21
CA GLN A 213 -13.70 -50.99 32.10
C GLN A 213 -14.02 -51.65 30.76
N PHE A 214 -12.95 -51.96 30.02
CA PHE A 214 -12.83 -52.93 28.92
C PHE A 214 -13.35 -52.60 27.52
N ASN A 215 -12.41 -52.78 26.59
CA ASN A 215 -12.55 -53.10 25.17
C ASN A 215 -13.12 -52.02 24.26
N ASN A 216 -12.25 -51.40 23.46
CA ASN A 216 -12.33 -51.48 22.00
C ASN A 216 -11.07 -50.93 21.35
N GLN A 217 -10.54 -51.71 20.40
CA GLN A 217 -9.42 -51.35 19.53
C GLN A 217 -9.67 -50.03 18.80
N PRO A 218 -8.63 -49.23 18.49
CA PRO A 218 -8.77 -48.15 17.53
C PRO A 218 -9.00 -48.73 16.13
N GLY A 219 -10.26 -48.75 15.69
CA GLY A 219 -10.64 -49.05 14.32
C GLY A 219 -10.19 -47.93 13.39
N PHE A 220 -9.05 -48.12 12.73
CA PHE A 220 -8.73 -47.43 11.49
C PHE A 220 -9.50 -48.12 10.36
N GLU A 221 -10.70 -47.64 10.05
CA GLU A 221 -11.28 -47.84 8.71
C GLU A 221 -10.99 -46.60 7.88
N GLN A 222 -9.96 -46.71 7.03
CA GLN A 222 -10.02 -46.14 5.70
C GLN A 222 -9.71 -47.28 4.73
N ASP A 223 -10.79 -47.92 4.28
CA ASP A 223 -10.85 -48.72 3.08
C ASP A 223 -10.53 -47.79 1.90
N ILE A 224 -9.31 -47.91 1.35
CA ILE A 224 -8.95 -47.31 0.07
C ILE A 224 -8.24 -48.37 -0.76
N MET A 225 -8.86 -48.66 -1.91
CA MET A 225 -8.37 -49.39 -3.08
C MET A 225 -8.71 -50.89 -3.16
N ASN A 226 -9.87 -51.16 -3.79
CA ASN A 226 -9.89 -51.94 -5.02
C ASN A 226 -9.32 -51.13 -6.17
#